data_AF-A0A512J0Y2-F1
#
_entry.id   AF-A0A512J0Y2-F1
#
_cell.length_a   1.000
_cell.length_b   1.000
_cell.length_c   1.000
_cell.angle_alpha   90.00
_cell.angle_beta   90.00
_cell.angle_gamma   90.00
#
_symmetry.space_group_name_H-M   'P 1'
#
loop_
_entity.id
_entity.type
_entity.pdbx_description
1 polymer ?
#
loop_
_entity_poly.entity_id
_entity_poly.type
_entity_poly.pdbx_seq_one_letter_code
_entity_poly.pdbx_strand_id
1 'polypeptide(L)'
;MRSIVARAGAAGTMIGIEIVRDESDEPIIVALVRLPQGTLKVMAEIGFSEDGLLLDGLHVHGVGLGANDLGFHGLRRILREVLDELGIESAVVSGAVRTTGAGPGRLPRPLRITRHRGPARPAPRR
;
A
#
# COMPACT_ATOMS: atom_id res chain seq x y z
N MET A 1 -20.44 -8.84 -3.54
CA MET A 1 -18.97 -8.61 -3.62
C MET A 1 -18.71 -7.45 -4.57
N ARG A 2 -18.32 -6.27 -4.06
CA ARG A 2 -17.86 -5.13 -4.90
C ARG A 2 -16.38 -4.91 -4.59
N SER A 3 -15.53 -5.65 -5.29
CA SER A 3 -14.09 -5.46 -5.30
C SER A 3 -13.76 -4.20 -6.11
N ILE A 4 -13.08 -3.24 -5.50
CA ILE A 4 -12.46 -2.14 -6.24
C ILE A 4 -11.13 -2.69 -6.73
N VAL A 5 -11.10 -3.14 -7.99
CA VAL A 5 -9.87 -3.57 -8.65
C VAL A 5 -9.22 -2.33 -9.22
N ALA A 6 -8.27 -1.78 -8.47
CA ALA A 6 -7.44 -0.67 -8.89
C ALA A 6 -6.23 -1.23 -9.65
N ARG A 7 -5.97 -0.76 -10.88
CA ARG A 7 -4.93 -1.29 -11.79
C ARG A 7 -3.78 -0.29 -11.91
N ALA A 8 -2.83 -0.37 -10.98
CA ALA A 8 -1.67 0.51 -11.01
C ALA A 8 -0.50 -0.11 -11.81
N GLY A 9 0.28 0.73 -12.48
CA GLY A 9 1.35 0.27 -13.35
C GLY A 9 1.95 1.38 -14.20
N ALA A 10 3.04 2.00 -13.73
CA ALA A 10 4.02 2.63 -14.58
C ALA A 10 4.94 1.56 -15.21
N ALA A 11 5.00 1.52 -16.55
CA ALA A 11 5.92 0.73 -17.39
C ALA A 11 6.30 -0.65 -16.81
N GLY A 12 5.42 -1.65 -17.00
CA GLY A 12 5.80 -3.06 -16.93
C GLY A 12 5.49 -3.84 -15.64
N THR A 13 4.91 -3.22 -14.61
CA THR A 13 4.48 -3.96 -13.39
C THR A 13 2.99 -3.76 -13.17
N MET A 14 2.18 -4.79 -13.48
CA MET A 14 0.76 -4.76 -13.13
C MET A 14 0.61 -5.00 -11.63
N ILE A 15 0.08 -4.01 -10.93
CA ILE A 15 -0.25 -4.10 -9.51
C ILE A 15 -1.77 -4.07 -9.39
N GLY A 16 -2.35 -5.12 -8.79
CA GLY A 16 -3.78 -5.19 -8.49
C GLY A 16 -4.02 -4.95 -7.01
N ILE A 17 -4.86 -3.98 -6.66
CA ILE A 17 -5.24 -3.72 -5.27
C ILE A 17 -6.67 -4.24 -5.07
N GLU A 18 -6.88 -5.00 -4.00
CA GLU A 18 -8.19 -5.52 -3.60
C GLU A 18 -8.41 -5.28 -2.11
N ILE A 19 -9.46 -4.52 -1.75
CA ILE A 19 -9.85 -4.32 -0.35
C ILE A 19 -10.72 -5.51 0.09
N VAL A 20 -10.28 -6.21 1.14
CA VAL A 20 -10.98 -7.38 1.70
C VAL A 20 -11.94 -6.90 2.79
N ARG A 21 -13.18 -6.59 2.38
CA ARG A 21 -14.20 -6.03 3.27
C ARG A 21 -14.53 -6.92 4.47
N ASP A 22 -14.56 -8.23 4.27
CA ASP A 22 -14.92 -9.18 5.33
C ASP A 22 -13.81 -9.33 6.40
N GLU A 23 -12.60 -8.82 6.10
CA GLU A 23 -11.47 -8.75 7.03
C GLU A 23 -11.18 -7.31 7.49
N SER A 24 -11.99 -6.34 7.06
CA SER A 24 -11.85 -4.93 7.42
C SER A 24 -12.95 -4.54 8.40
N ASP A 25 -12.60 -3.77 9.42
CA ASP A 25 -13.54 -3.20 10.38
C ASP A 25 -13.08 -1.78 10.71
N GLU A 26 -13.92 -0.77 10.47
CA GLU A 26 -13.49 0.64 10.55
C GLU A 26 -12.97 0.96 11.96
N PRO A 27 -11.76 1.56 12.10
CA PRO A 27 -10.95 2.22 11.06
C PRO A 27 -9.89 1.33 10.37
N ILE A 28 -9.85 0.04 10.63
CA ILE A 28 -8.85 -0.91 10.10
C ILE A 28 -9.26 -1.42 8.72
N ILE A 29 -8.37 -1.22 7.74
CA ILE A 29 -8.54 -1.74 6.38
C ILE A 29 -7.52 -2.84 6.09
N VAL A 30 -8.02 -3.94 5.53
CA VAL A 30 -7.20 -5.02 4.98
C VAL A 30 -7.27 -4.98 3.45
N ALA A 31 -6.10 -4.91 2.82
CA ALA A 31 -5.95 -4.90 1.38
C ALA A 31 -4.95 -5.97 0.90
N LEU A 32 -5.24 -6.58 -0.24
CA LEU A 32 -4.34 -7.46 -0.98
C LEU A 32 -3.76 -6.69 -2.16
N VAL A 33 -2.45 -6.61 -2.20
CA VAL A 33 -1.69 -6.06 -3.32
C VAL A 33 -1.06 -7.23 -4.08
N ARG A 34 -1.61 -7.53 -5.26
CA ARG A 34 -1.09 -8.55 -6.18
C ARG A 34 0.06 -7.97 -6.99
N LEU A 35 1.21 -8.61 -6.92
CA LEU A 35 2.42 -8.32 -7.70
C LEU A 35 2.75 -9.51 -8.59
N PRO A 36 3.52 -9.33 -9.68
CA PRO A 36 3.93 -10.45 -10.54
C PRO A 36 4.64 -11.58 -9.79
N GLN A 37 5.43 -11.23 -8.78
CA GLN A 37 6.24 -12.16 -7.98
C GLN A 37 5.51 -12.75 -6.75
N GLY A 38 4.30 -12.29 -6.41
CA GLY A 38 3.58 -12.75 -5.23
C GLY A 38 2.54 -11.75 -4.73
N THR A 39 1.94 -12.02 -3.57
CA THR A 39 0.89 -11.16 -3.00
C THR A 39 1.33 -10.55 -1.68
N LEU A 40 1.04 -9.28 -1.48
CA LEU A 40 1.18 -8.62 -0.18
C LEU A 40 -0.19 -8.45 0.44
N LYS A 41 -0.38 -9.02 1.62
CA LYS A 41 -1.49 -8.68 2.50
C LYS A 41 -1.06 -7.53 3.39
N VAL A 42 -1.81 -6.45 3.34
CA VAL A 42 -1.54 -5.21 4.04
C VAL A 42 -2.72 -4.91 4.95
N MET A 43 -2.44 -4.55 6.19
CA MET A 43 -3.43 -4.14 7.17
C MET A 43 -2.94 -2.89 7.86
N ALA A 44 -3.80 -1.88 7.95
CA ALA A 44 -3.49 -0.64 8.67
C ALA A 44 -4.77 0.01 9.16
N GLU A 45 -4.63 0.79 10.22
CA GLU A 45 -5.63 1.78 10.59
C GLU A 45 -5.56 2.95 9.60
N ILE A 46 -6.71 3.32 9.04
CA ILE A 46 -6.84 4.44 8.12
C ILE A 46 -7.38 5.65 8.85
N GLY A 47 -6.66 6.77 8.73
CA GLY A 47 -7.12 8.10 9.10
C GLY A 47 -7.01 9.07 7.92
N PHE A 48 -7.69 10.21 8.05
CA PHE A 48 -7.51 11.35 7.15
C PHE A 48 -7.09 12.56 7.98
N SER A 49 -6.07 13.30 7.53
CA SER A 49 -5.66 14.58 8.08
C SER A 49 -5.74 15.67 7.00
N GLU A 50 -5.52 16.93 7.39
CA GLU A 50 -5.43 18.05 6.44
C GLU A 50 -4.34 17.83 5.37
N ASP A 51 -3.30 17.05 5.70
CA ASP A 51 -2.16 16.76 4.82
C ASP A 51 -2.35 15.53 3.93
N GLY A 52 -3.41 14.73 4.14
CA GLY A 52 -3.73 13.56 3.32
C GLY A 52 -4.07 12.30 4.12
N LEU A 53 -3.71 11.13 3.58
CA LEU A 53 -4.04 9.83 4.15
C LEU A 53 -3.06 9.45 5.26
N LEU A 54 -3.55 9.05 6.42
CA LEU A 54 -2.76 8.46 7.49
C LEU A 54 -2.98 6.94 7.47
N LEU A 55 -1.88 6.18 7.40
CA LEU A 55 -1.87 4.74 7.59
C LEU A 55 -1.06 4.43 8.83
N ASP A 56 -1.73 4.11 9.94
CA ASP A 56 -1.07 3.75 11.20
C ASP A 56 -1.05 2.24 11.44
N GLY A 57 -0.02 1.78 12.14
CA GLY A 57 0.15 0.35 12.44
C GLY A 57 0.22 -0.53 11.19
N LEU A 58 0.86 -0.06 10.10
CA LEU A 58 0.95 -0.82 8.85
C LEU A 58 1.64 -2.17 9.07
N HIS A 59 0.85 -3.23 8.99
CA HIS A 59 1.28 -4.63 8.96
C HIS A 59 1.33 -5.12 7.52
N VAL A 60 2.45 -5.72 7.14
CA VAL A 60 2.66 -6.27 5.80
C VAL A 60 3.05 -7.74 5.94
N HIS A 61 2.32 -8.60 5.24
CA HIS A 61 2.59 -10.03 5.15
C HIS A 61 2.71 -10.43 3.68
N GLY A 62 3.86 -11.02 3.31
CA GLY A 62 4.09 -11.53 1.97
C GLY A 62 3.65 -12.98 1.85
N VAL A 63 2.81 -13.28 0.86
CA VAL A 63 2.41 -14.64 0.47
C VAL A 63 3.11 -14.97 -0.86
N GLY A 64 3.97 -15.99 -0.85
CA GLY A 64 4.81 -16.35 -2.00
C GLY A 64 5.98 -15.40 -2.23
N LEU A 65 6.27 -14.50 -1.29
CA LEU A 65 7.41 -13.58 -1.31
C LEU A 65 8.39 -13.98 -0.20
N GLY A 66 9.68 -14.06 -0.53
CA GLY A 66 10.76 -14.26 0.42
C GLY A 66 10.93 -13.07 1.37
N ALA A 67 11.55 -13.33 2.52
CA ALA A 67 11.88 -12.28 3.47
C ALA A 67 12.82 -11.26 2.81
N ASN A 68 12.41 -9.99 2.80
CA ASN A 68 13.09 -8.85 2.16
C ASN A 68 12.99 -8.73 0.63
N ASP A 69 12.23 -9.59 -0.06
CA ASP A 69 12.07 -9.52 -1.53
C ASP A 69 11.52 -8.18 -2.02
N LEU A 70 10.68 -7.55 -1.19
CA LEU A 70 10.14 -6.23 -1.49
C LEU A 70 11.08 -5.09 -1.09
N GLY A 71 11.81 -5.28 0.02
CA GLY A 71 12.57 -4.25 0.69
C GLY A 71 11.77 -2.96 0.99
N PHE A 72 12.48 -1.94 1.47
CA PHE A 72 11.89 -0.61 1.67
C PHE A 72 11.58 0.10 0.35
N HIS A 73 12.42 -0.07 -0.68
CA HIS A 73 12.25 0.58 -1.97
C HIS A 73 11.04 0.06 -2.75
N GLY A 74 10.79 -1.25 -2.72
CA GLY A 74 9.61 -1.85 -3.36
C GLY A 74 8.32 -1.42 -2.67
N LEU A 75 8.28 -1.43 -1.32
CA LEU A 75 7.14 -0.91 -0.57
C LEU A 75 6.85 0.55 -0.92
N ARG A 76 7.88 1.39 -1.00
CA ARG A 76 7.75 2.81 -1.38
C ARG A 76 7.23 2.99 -2.82
N ARG A 77 7.56 2.08 -3.74
CA ARG A 77 7.03 2.11 -5.11
C ARG A 77 5.55 1.75 -5.13
N ILE A 78 5.16 0.68 -4.44
CA ILE A 78 3.75 0.26 -4.34
C ILE A 78 2.89 1.36 -3.73
N LEU A 79 3.32 1.94 -2.60
CA LEU A 79 2.57 3.01 -1.94
C LEU A 79 2.34 4.22 -2.87
N ARG A 80 3.32 4.57 -3.69
CA ARG A 80 3.15 5.65 -4.69
C ARG A 80 2.11 5.32 -5.73
N GLU A 81 2.16 4.11 -6.28
CA GLU A 81 1.20 3.62 -7.27
C GLU A 81 -0.23 3.57 -6.67
N VAL A 82 -0.36 3.18 -5.40
CA VAL A 82 -1.63 3.22 -4.66
C VAL A 82 -2.15 4.67 -4.55
N LEU A 83 -1.31 5.63 -4.17
CA LEU A 83 -1.69 7.05 -4.10
C LEU A 83 -2.09 7.61 -5.46
N ASP A 84 -1.36 7.23 -6.50
CA ASP A 84 -1.65 7.62 -7.87
C ASP A 84 -3.03 7.15 -8.34
N GLU A 85 -3.39 5.92 -8.01
CA GLU A 85 -4.65 5.29 -8.37
C GLU A 85 -5.82 5.81 -7.53
N LEU A 86 -5.61 6.07 -6.24
CA LEU A 86 -6.62 6.66 -5.35
C LEU A 86 -6.76 8.18 -5.56
N GLY A 87 -5.87 8.81 -6.32
CA GLY A 87 -5.87 10.25 -6.53
C GLY A 87 -5.52 11.07 -5.28
N ILE A 88 -4.77 10.49 -4.35
CA ILE A 88 -4.39 11.11 -3.08
C ILE A 88 -3.00 11.71 -3.22
N GLU A 89 -2.82 12.97 -2.83
CA GLU A 89 -1.57 13.70 -3.04
C GLU A 89 -0.45 13.30 -2.08
N SER A 90 -0.79 12.90 -0.86
CA SER A 90 0.19 12.50 0.15
C SER A 90 -0.37 11.49 1.15
N ALA A 91 0.50 10.62 1.64
CA ALA A 91 0.22 9.75 2.75
C ALA A 91 1.37 9.69 3.76
N VAL A 92 1.01 9.56 5.03
CA VAL A 92 1.94 9.25 6.12
C VAL A 92 1.72 7.82 6.53
N VAL A 93 2.77 7.01 6.43
CA VAL A 93 2.72 5.57 6.69
C VAL A 93 3.57 5.24 7.89
N SER A 94 2.94 4.90 9.01
CA SER A 94 3.59 4.39 10.21
C SER A 94 3.53 2.86 10.19
N GLY A 95 4.69 2.22 10.19
CA GLY A 95 4.77 0.76 10.23
C GLY A 95 4.52 0.23 11.63
N ALA A 96 3.86 -0.92 11.75
CA ALA A 96 3.79 -1.63 13.02
C ALA A 96 5.16 -2.22 13.41
N VAL A 97 5.28 -2.62 14.68
CA VAL A 97 6.48 -3.30 15.19
C VAL A 97 6.78 -4.51 14.32
N ARG A 98 8.02 -4.60 13.82
CA ARG A 98 8.44 -5.70 12.95
C ARG A 98 8.40 -7.01 13.73
N THR A 99 7.52 -7.91 13.32
CA THR A 99 7.47 -9.29 13.83
C THR A 99 8.36 -10.23 13.03
N THR A 100 8.61 -9.92 11.75
CA THR A 100 9.45 -10.72 10.83
C THR A 100 10.30 -9.81 9.92
N GLY A 101 11.38 -10.35 9.32
CA GLY A 101 12.28 -9.61 8.42
C GLY A 101 13.49 -8.95 9.12
N ALA A 102 14.10 -7.95 8.48
CA ALA A 102 15.28 -7.26 9.03
C ALA A 102 14.93 -6.41 10.27
N GLY A 103 15.61 -6.67 11.39
CA GLY A 103 15.43 -5.95 12.66
C GLY A 103 14.08 -6.18 13.37
N PRO A 104 13.78 -7.43 13.82
CA PRO A 104 12.60 -7.73 14.64
C PRO A 104 12.54 -6.87 15.92
N GLY A 105 11.34 -6.50 16.36
CA GLY A 105 11.11 -5.66 17.56
C GLY A 105 11.30 -4.15 17.34
N ARG A 106 11.77 -3.72 16.17
CA ARG A 106 11.94 -2.31 15.85
C ARG A 106 10.65 -1.71 15.27
N LEU A 107 10.25 -0.55 15.78
CA LEU A 107 9.23 0.28 15.14
C LEU A 107 9.86 1.03 13.94
N PRO A 108 9.34 0.86 12.72
CA PRO A 108 9.77 1.66 11.57
C PRO A 108 9.52 3.15 11.81
N ARG A 109 10.41 4.02 11.30
CA ARG A 109 10.12 5.46 11.27
C ARG A 109 8.93 5.72 10.35
N PRO A 110 8.02 6.65 10.71
CA PRO A 110 6.96 7.08 9.82
C PRO A 110 7.53 7.51 8.47
N LEU A 111 6.89 7.05 7.40
CA LEU A 111 7.28 7.31 6.02
C LEU A 111 6.25 8.22 5.38
N ARG A 112 6.65 9.46 5.07
CA ARG A 112 5.85 10.35 4.22
C ARG A 112 6.09 10.01 2.76
N ILE A 113 5.03 9.63 2.06
CA ILE A 113 5.00 9.42 0.62
C ILE A 113 4.19 10.57 0.00
N THR A 114 4.73 11.19 -1.04
CA THR A 114 3.96 12.07 -1.92
C THR A 114 3.72 11.37 -3.24
N ARG A 115 2.55 11.64 -3.81
CA ARG A 115 2.19 11.23 -5.17
C ARG A 115 3.22 11.76 -6.17
N HIS A 116 3.47 10.99 -7.23
CA HIS A 116 4.30 11.50 -8.31
C HIS A 116 3.47 12.54 -9.09
N ARG A 117 3.93 13.79 -9.16
CA ARG A 117 3.41 14.75 -10.16
C ARG A 117 3.93 14.36 -11.55
N GLY A 118 3.55 13.19 -12.04
CA GLY A 118 3.63 12.85 -13.47
C GLY A 118 2.43 13.46 -14.18
N PRO A 119 2.46 13.64 -15.53
CA PRO A 119 1.31 14.13 -16.25
C PRO A 119 0.10 13.26 -15.90
N ALA A 120 -0.99 13.92 -15.47
CA ALA A 120 -2.19 13.28 -14.97
C ALA A 120 -2.58 12.12 -15.88
N ARG A 121 -2.57 10.89 -15.35
CA ARG A 121 -3.05 9.71 -16.07
C ARG A 121 -4.50 10.00 -16.47
N PRO A 122 -4.84 10.05 -17.77
CA PRO A 122 -6.21 10.32 -18.17
C PRO A 122 -7.08 9.21 -17.58
N ALA A 123 -8.16 9.62 -16.92
CA ALA A 123 -9.14 8.73 -16.30
C ALA A 123 -9.55 7.63 -17.30
N PRO A 124 -9.79 6.38 -16.84
CA PRO A 124 -10.18 5.30 -17.73
C PRO A 124 -11.45 5.71 -18.49
N ARG A 125 -11.33 5.84 -19.81
CA ARG A 125 -12.48 6.07 -20.68
C ARG A 125 -13.37 4.83 -20.61
N ARG A 126 -14.63 5.07 -20.23
CA ARG A 126 -15.72 4.08 -20.17
C ARG A 126 -15.95 3.43 -21.52
#